data_AF-A0A3P7RP88-F1
#
_entry.id   AF-A0A3P7RP88-F1
#
_cell.length_a   1.000
_cell.length_b   1.000
_cell.length_c   1.000
_cell.angle_alpha   90.00
_cell.angle_beta   90.00
_cell.angle_gamma   90.00
#
_symmetry.space_group_name_H-M   'P 1'
#
loop_
_entity.id
_entity.type
_entity.pdbx_description
1 polymer ?
#
loop_
_entity_poly.entity_id
_entity_poly.type
_entity_poly.pdbx_seq_one_letter_code
_entity_poly.pdbx_strand_id
1 'polypeptide(L)'
;MSRLCRNASPYHDNTTCFAGWPGAIWHIFQPSDLRALREFLVKHQVPSIQQGRDAAGDVIHDQRIYLSSKQLSQLEAETGIRPYTVLQYVGDAVFIPSGSVHQVRNLMSCINVSVDFVSAEHVSQCLELTEEFRRLPRNHPSHEDKVQVKNMIYHTIKDSLSTILETNRKRSD
;
A
#
# COMPACT_ATOMS: atom_id res chain seq x y z
N MET A 1 13.80 0.82 9.08
CA MET A 1 15.24 1.18 9.03
C MET A 1 15.37 2.61 8.56
N SER A 2 15.69 3.52 9.47
CA SER A 2 15.92 4.95 9.21
C SER A 2 17.25 5.14 8.46
N ARG A 3 17.23 5.81 7.31
CA ARG A 3 18.47 6.20 6.62
C ARG A 3 19.14 7.37 7.35
N LEU A 4 20.40 7.17 7.72
CA LEU A 4 21.33 8.19 8.19
C LEU A 4 21.49 9.30 7.15
N CYS A 5 21.41 10.55 7.60
CA CYS A 5 21.78 11.74 6.85
C CYS A 5 23.18 11.56 6.22
N ARG A 6 23.28 11.63 4.88
CA ARG A 6 24.57 11.75 4.21
C ARG A 6 24.90 13.24 4.07
N ASN A 7 25.99 13.64 4.72
CA ASN A 7 26.66 14.92 4.50
C ASN A 7 27.08 15.04 3.03
N ALA A 8 26.76 16.18 2.41
CA ALA A 8 27.23 16.54 1.08
C ALA A 8 28.70 17.00 1.14
N SER A 9 29.56 16.40 0.31
CA SER A 9 30.94 16.82 0.07
C SER A 9 30.99 17.82 -1.10
N PRO A 10 31.85 18.86 -1.10
CA PRO A 10 31.82 19.94 -2.09
C PRO A 10 32.69 19.71 -3.34
N TYR A 11 33.10 18.47 -3.65
CA TYR A 11 33.90 18.20 -4.85
C TYR A 11 33.02 17.79 -6.04
N HIS A 12 33.04 18.64 -7.08
CA HIS A 12 32.44 18.39 -8.39
C HIS A 12 33.16 17.22 -9.08
N ASP A 13 32.57 16.04 -8.99
CA ASP A 13 32.87 14.92 -9.87
C ASP A 13 31.72 14.78 -10.89
N ASN A 14 32.04 14.86 -12.18
CA ASN A 14 31.09 14.93 -13.29
C ASN A 14 30.45 13.56 -13.63
N THR A 15 30.32 12.67 -12.64
CA THR A 15 29.68 11.35 -12.81
C THR A 15 28.83 10.94 -11.61
N THR A 16 28.46 11.84 -10.70
CA THR A 16 27.62 11.46 -9.55
C THR A 16 26.53 12.44 -9.16
N CYS A 17 25.40 11.83 -8.79
CA CYS A 17 24.30 12.29 -7.93
C CYS A 17 23.14 13.06 -8.59
N PHE A 18 22.08 12.33 -8.94
CA PHE A 18 20.70 12.81 -8.74
C PHE A 18 20.42 13.01 -7.23
N ALA A 19 21.24 13.79 -6.50
CA ALA A 19 20.85 14.30 -5.19
C ALA A 19 19.87 15.47 -5.42
N GLY A 20 18.79 15.18 -6.14
CA GLY A 20 17.72 16.12 -6.48
C GLY A 20 16.69 16.25 -5.38
N TRP A 21 15.66 17.06 -5.64
CA TRP A 21 14.48 17.19 -4.78
C TRP A 21 13.67 15.89 -4.79
N PRO A 22 12.95 15.56 -3.70
CA PRO A 22 12.05 14.40 -3.69
C PRO A 22 10.94 14.57 -4.73
N GLY A 23 10.62 13.50 -5.46
CA GLY A 23 9.55 13.49 -6.43
C GLY A 23 8.17 13.44 -5.77
N ALA A 24 8.02 12.63 -4.71
CA ALA A 24 6.76 12.43 -4.02
C ALA A 24 6.92 12.29 -2.50
N ILE A 25 5.85 12.63 -1.76
CA ILE A 25 5.70 12.34 -0.35
C ILE A 25 4.57 11.32 -0.15
N TRP A 26 4.86 10.28 0.63
CA TRP A 26 3.93 9.22 0.99
C TRP A 26 3.63 9.30 2.49
N HIS A 27 2.37 9.04 2.85
CA HIS A 27 1.99 8.73 4.23
C HIS A 27 1.37 7.33 4.23
N ILE A 28 1.93 6.42 5.01
CA ILE A 28 1.54 5.01 5.06
C ILE A 28 1.05 4.68 6.47
N PHE A 29 -0.20 4.26 6.59
CA PHE A 29 -0.86 3.90 7.84
C PHE A 29 -0.77 2.41 8.09
N GLN A 30 -0.64 2.00 9.35
CA GLN A 30 -0.57 0.59 9.70
C GLN A 30 -1.95 -0.08 9.57
N PRO A 31 -2.02 -1.36 9.17
CA PRO A 31 -3.29 -2.09 9.14
C PRO A 31 -4.03 -2.11 10.49
N SER A 32 -3.30 -2.08 11.61
CA SER A 32 -3.86 -2.00 12.96
C SER A 32 -4.66 -0.72 13.22
N ASP A 33 -4.33 0.37 12.52
CA ASP A 33 -4.87 1.71 12.79
C ASP A 33 -6.19 1.95 12.03
N LEU A 34 -6.56 1.07 11.09
CA LEU A 34 -7.63 1.31 10.13
C LEU A 34 -8.99 1.54 10.77
N ARG A 35 -9.28 0.90 11.91
CA ARG A 35 -10.55 1.12 12.61
C ARG A 35 -10.68 2.55 13.10
N ALA A 36 -9.71 3.02 13.87
CA ALA A 36 -9.71 4.39 14.41
C ALA A 36 -9.53 5.45 13.31
N LEU A 37 -8.75 5.14 12.26
CA LEU A 37 -8.65 6.00 11.08
C LEU A 37 -10.01 6.15 10.39
N ARG A 38 -10.77 5.06 10.21
CA ARG A 38 -12.11 5.10 9.61
C ARG A 38 -13.07 5.95 10.44
N GLU A 39 -13.06 5.79 11.76
CA GLU A 39 -13.86 6.60 12.69
C GLU A 39 -13.51 8.08 12.60
N PHE A 40 -12.22 8.41 12.57
CA PHE A 40 -11.74 9.78 12.39
C PHE A 40 -12.22 10.38 11.06
N LEU A 41 -12.09 9.63 9.96
CA LEU A 41 -12.52 10.06 8.63
C LEU A 41 -14.02 10.33 8.58
N VAL A 42 -14.85 9.44 9.14
CA VAL A 42 -16.31 9.64 9.21
C VAL A 42 -16.66 10.87 10.04
N LYS A 43 -16.02 11.04 11.20
CA LYS A 43 -16.27 12.17 12.11
C LYS A 43 -15.92 13.53 11.47
N HIS A 44 -14.85 13.60 10.70
CA HIS A 44 -14.30 14.84 10.14
C HIS A 44 -14.56 15.02 8.64
N GLN A 45 -15.46 14.22 8.07
CA GLN A 45 -15.90 14.37 6.68
C GLN A 45 -16.64 15.70 6.48
N VAL A 46 -16.36 16.35 5.34
CA VAL A 46 -16.99 17.61 4.93
C VAL A 46 -18.42 17.32 4.43
N PRO A 47 -19.44 18.14 4.76
CA PRO A 47 -20.83 17.96 4.29
C PRO A 47 -21.01 17.86 2.77
N SER A 48 -20.00 18.24 1.98
CA SER A 48 -20.03 18.18 0.51
C SER A 48 -20.06 16.77 -0.07
N ILE A 49 -19.67 15.73 0.69
CA ILE A 49 -19.76 14.33 0.24
C ILE A 49 -21.15 13.73 0.52
N GLN A 50 -21.93 14.31 1.44
CA GLN A 50 -23.28 13.82 1.78
C GLN A 50 -24.35 14.15 0.72
N GLN A 51 -24.09 15.08 -0.20
CA GLN A 51 -25.10 15.52 -1.18
C GLN A 51 -25.29 14.57 -2.38
N GLY A 52 -24.60 13.42 -2.42
CA GLY A 52 -24.77 12.46 -3.50
C GLY A 52 -24.27 11.06 -3.17
N ARG A 53 -25.19 10.24 -2.63
CA ARG A 53 -25.25 8.76 -2.68
C ARG A 53 -24.95 8.00 -1.38
N ASP A 54 -25.89 7.06 -1.16
CA ASP A 54 -25.80 5.73 -0.57
C ASP A 54 -24.87 5.54 0.62
N ALA A 55 -25.47 5.40 1.80
CA ALA A 55 -24.86 5.04 3.08
C ALA A 55 -24.17 3.65 3.12
N ALA A 56 -23.80 3.09 1.96
CA ALA A 56 -23.27 1.74 1.80
C ALA A 56 -21.79 1.70 1.36
N GLY A 57 -21.14 2.86 1.17
CA GLY A 57 -19.72 2.97 0.79
C GLY A 57 -18.78 2.97 2.00
N ASP A 58 -17.55 2.50 1.81
CA ASP A 58 -16.50 2.52 2.82
C ASP A 58 -15.55 3.69 2.57
N VAL A 59 -15.44 4.61 3.54
CA VAL A 59 -14.71 5.88 3.38
C VAL A 59 -13.22 5.73 3.05
N ILE A 60 -12.62 4.58 3.37
CA ILE A 60 -11.24 4.25 3.03
C ILE A 60 -11.20 3.66 1.62
N HIS A 61 -12.07 2.70 1.31
CA HIS A 61 -12.09 2.04 0.00
C HIS A 61 -12.58 2.93 -1.15
N ASP A 62 -13.30 4.00 -0.84
CA ASP A 62 -13.73 5.01 -1.82
C ASP A 62 -12.54 5.80 -2.40
N GLN A 63 -11.40 5.86 -1.68
CA GLN A 63 -10.14 6.52 -2.12
C GLN A 63 -10.31 8.00 -2.53
N ARG A 64 -11.22 8.74 -1.88
CA ARG A 64 -11.54 10.15 -2.21
C ARG A 64 -10.92 11.19 -1.29
N ILE A 65 -10.34 10.77 -0.17
CA ILE A 65 -9.88 11.67 0.89
C ILE A 65 -8.36 11.72 0.91
N TYR A 66 -7.80 12.94 0.95
CA TYR A 66 -6.41 13.20 1.24
C TYR A 66 -6.30 14.02 2.53
N LEU A 67 -5.59 13.50 3.53
CA LEU A 67 -5.37 14.21 4.79
C LEU A 67 -4.25 15.23 4.63
N SER A 68 -4.59 16.50 4.79
CA SER A 68 -3.63 17.61 4.88
C SER A 68 -2.77 17.50 6.14
N SER A 69 -1.65 18.22 6.19
CA SER A 69 -0.79 18.27 7.38
C SER A 69 -1.55 18.66 8.66
N LYS A 70 -2.51 19.58 8.56
CA LYS A 70 -3.37 19.97 9.70
C LYS A 70 -4.24 18.79 10.16
N GLN A 71 -4.84 18.06 9.23
CA GLN A 71 -5.68 16.90 9.55
C GLN A 71 -4.87 15.72 10.07
N LEU A 72 -3.63 15.52 9.60
CA LEU A 72 -2.72 14.53 10.14
C LEU A 72 -2.34 14.85 11.59
N SER A 73 -2.02 16.11 11.90
CA SER A 73 -1.78 16.53 13.29
C SER A 73 -3.02 16.37 14.17
N GLN A 74 -4.21 16.58 13.62
CA GLN A 74 -5.46 16.38 14.34
C GLN A 74 -5.77 14.89 14.58
N LEU A 75 -5.56 14.03 13.58
CA LEU A 75 -5.67 12.59 13.71
C LEU A 75 -4.77 12.09 14.84
N GLU A 76 -3.52 12.53 14.83
CA GLU A 76 -2.55 12.19 15.86
C GLU A 76 -3.00 12.65 17.26
N ALA A 77 -3.48 13.90 17.39
CA ALA A 77 -3.93 14.43 18.67
C ALA A 77 -5.17 13.69 19.22
N GLU A 78 -6.09 13.26 18.35
CA GLU A 78 -7.34 12.59 18.76
C GLU A 78 -7.19 11.08 18.97
N THR A 79 -6.30 10.43 18.23
CA THR A 79 -6.24 8.95 18.16
C THR A 79 -4.86 8.38 18.51
N GLY A 80 -3.81 9.21 18.54
CA GLY A 80 -2.41 8.77 18.65
C GLY A 80 -1.82 8.20 17.35
N ILE A 81 -2.61 8.07 16.28
CA ILE A 81 -2.15 7.51 15.00
C ILE A 81 -1.21 8.49 14.31
N ARG A 82 -0.03 7.99 13.92
CA ARG A 82 0.94 8.70 13.07
C ARG A 82 1.29 7.83 11.87
N PRO A 83 1.07 8.29 10.62
CA PRO A 83 1.55 7.53 9.47
C PRO A 83 3.08 7.55 9.39
N TYR A 84 3.64 6.55 8.72
CA TYR A 84 5.01 6.62 8.24
C TYR A 84 5.11 7.59 7.07
N THR A 85 5.91 8.64 7.23
CA THR A 85 6.18 9.61 6.17
C THR A 85 7.42 9.20 5.39
N VAL A 86 7.27 9.01 4.08
CA VAL A 86 8.37 8.63 3.17
C VAL A 86 8.53 9.69 2.08
N LEU A 87 9.74 10.22 1.92
CA LEU A 87 10.12 11.03 0.78
C LEU A 87 10.75 10.11 -0.27
N GLN A 88 10.15 10.05 -1.45
CA GLN A 88 10.60 9.22 -2.55
C GLN A 88 11.41 10.06 -3.54
N TYR A 89 12.66 9.65 -3.79
CA TYR A 89 13.53 10.24 -4.81
C TYR A 89 13.53 9.38 -6.09
N VAL A 90 14.06 9.93 -7.18
CA VAL A 90 14.21 9.19 -8.44
C VAL A 90 15.07 7.95 -8.21
N GLY A 91 14.54 6.78 -8.60
CA GLY A 91 15.21 5.49 -8.41
C GLY A 91 14.86 4.79 -7.09
N ASP A 92 14.16 5.44 -6.16
CA ASP A 92 13.68 4.78 -4.95
C ASP A 92 12.47 3.89 -5.23
N ALA A 93 12.48 2.68 -4.65
CA ALA A 93 11.33 1.81 -4.56
C ALA A 93 10.70 1.90 -3.17
N VAL A 94 9.38 2.09 -3.11
CA VAL A 94 8.60 2.12 -1.87
C VAL A 94 7.78 0.83 -1.78
N PHE A 95 8.01 0.05 -0.72
CA PHE A 95 7.24 -1.16 -0.45
C PHE A 95 6.07 -0.84 0.48
N ILE A 96 4.86 -1.20 0.05
CA ILE A 96 3.64 -1.02 0.83
C ILE A 96 3.17 -2.39 1.32
N PRO A 97 3.13 -2.65 2.64
CA PRO A 97 2.62 -3.91 3.17
C PRO A 97 1.13 -4.09 2.88
N SER A 98 0.72 -5.35 2.72
CA SER A 98 -0.69 -5.71 2.50
C SER A 98 -1.61 -5.12 3.58
N GLY A 99 -2.76 -4.61 3.19
CA GLY A 99 -3.73 -3.96 4.10
C GLY A 99 -3.35 -2.55 4.56
N SER A 100 -2.18 -2.01 4.20
CA SER A 100 -1.81 -0.64 4.57
C SER A 100 -2.57 0.37 3.73
N VAL A 101 -3.19 1.35 4.39
CA VAL A 101 -3.73 2.53 3.70
C VAL A 101 -2.61 3.52 3.48
N HIS A 102 -2.58 4.15 2.30
CA HIS A 102 -1.55 5.13 1.99
C HIS A 102 -2.12 6.26 1.14
N GLN A 103 -1.49 7.42 1.25
CA GLN A 103 -1.76 8.60 0.41
C GLN A 103 -0.45 9.14 -0.15
N VAL A 104 -0.50 9.61 -1.39
CA VAL A 104 0.68 10.10 -2.12
C VAL A 104 0.42 11.49 -2.64
N ARG A 105 1.39 12.39 -2.50
CA ARG A 105 1.38 13.69 -3.17
C ARG A 105 2.67 13.87 -3.92
N ASN A 106 2.55 14.05 -5.24
CA ASN A 106 3.66 14.43 -6.08
C ASN A 106 4.07 15.86 -5.74
N LEU A 107 5.35 16.05 -5.45
CA LEU A 107 5.99 17.35 -5.20
C LEU A 107 6.54 17.94 -6.50
N MET A 108 6.80 17.08 -7.49
CA MET A 108 7.27 17.40 -8.83
C MET A 108 6.46 16.60 -9.87
N SER A 109 6.65 16.86 -11.17
CA SER A 109 6.14 15.95 -12.19
C SER A 109 6.79 14.57 -12.06
N CYS A 110 5.99 13.51 -11.90
CA CYS A 110 6.48 12.16 -11.64
C CYS A 110 5.81 11.14 -12.57
N ILE A 111 6.59 10.17 -13.02
CA ILE A 111 6.10 8.94 -13.63
C ILE A 111 6.46 7.81 -12.68
N ASN A 112 5.47 7.04 -12.24
CA ASN A 112 5.64 5.94 -11.31
C ASN A 112 5.19 4.63 -11.98
N VAL A 113 5.91 3.55 -11.67
CA VAL A 113 5.51 2.18 -12.02
C VAL A 113 5.24 1.45 -10.72
N SER A 114 4.15 0.71 -10.67
CA SER A 114 3.74 -0.07 -9.51
C SER A 114 3.37 -1.48 -9.94
N VAL A 115 3.74 -2.45 -9.13
CA VAL A 115 3.46 -3.87 -9.37
C VAL A 115 3.02 -4.50 -8.05
N ASP A 116 1.95 -5.26 -8.11
CA ASP A 116 1.46 -6.04 -6.98
C ASP A 116 2.17 -7.39 -6.95
N PHE A 117 2.49 -7.86 -5.74
CA PHE A 117 3.06 -9.19 -5.54
C PHE A 117 2.54 -9.80 -4.23
N VAL A 118 2.60 -11.12 -4.13
CA VAL A 118 2.26 -11.87 -2.92
C VAL A 118 3.51 -12.57 -2.42
N SER A 119 3.99 -12.19 -1.25
CA SER A 119 5.07 -12.91 -0.55
C SER A 119 4.49 -14.08 0.25
N ALA A 120 5.27 -15.15 0.41
CA ALA A 120 4.84 -16.34 1.13
C ALA A 120 4.41 -16.02 2.58
N GLU A 121 5.13 -15.10 3.21
CA GLU A 121 4.92 -14.64 4.59
C GLU A 121 3.57 -13.92 4.78
N HIS A 122 3.03 -13.33 3.73
CA HIS A 122 1.80 -12.52 3.79
C HIS A 122 0.59 -13.20 3.12
N VAL A 123 0.71 -14.45 2.67
CA VAL A 123 -0.39 -15.18 1.99
C VAL A 123 -1.67 -15.20 2.83
N SER A 124 -1.58 -15.48 4.14
CA SER A 124 -2.75 -15.52 5.03
C SER A 124 -3.46 -14.17 5.07
N GLN A 125 -2.71 -13.08 5.25
CA GLN A 125 -3.26 -11.73 5.30
C GLN A 125 -3.89 -11.33 3.97
N CYS A 126 -3.25 -11.68 2.84
CA CYS A 126 -3.80 -11.42 1.51
C CYS A 126 -5.12 -12.19 1.26
N LEU A 127 -5.26 -13.41 1.79
CA LEU A 127 -6.52 -14.16 1.74
C LEU A 127 -7.63 -13.48 2.55
N GLU A 128 -7.32 -13.06 3.78
CA GLU A 128 -8.26 -12.32 4.64
C GLU A 128 -8.76 -11.04 3.96
N LEU A 129 -7.84 -10.24 3.40
CA LEU A 129 -8.19 -9.02 2.66
C LEU A 129 -9.04 -9.31 1.43
N THR A 130 -8.76 -10.40 0.71
CA THR A 130 -9.59 -10.83 -0.43
C THR A 130 -11.02 -11.17 0.02
N GLU A 131 -11.19 -11.73 1.22
CA GLU A 131 -12.52 -11.98 1.79
C GLU A 131 -13.23 -10.70 2.22
N GLU A 132 -12.50 -9.72 2.78
CA GLU A 132 -13.05 -8.40 3.11
C GLU A 132 -13.56 -7.68 1.84
N PHE A 133 -12.77 -7.67 0.77
CA PHE A 133 -13.18 -7.06 -0.50
C PHE A 133 -14.41 -7.72 -1.12
N ARG A 134 -14.58 -9.05 -0.97
CA ARG A 134 -15.79 -9.77 -1.42
C ARG A 134 -17.05 -9.42 -0.63
N ARG A 135 -16.92 -8.84 0.57
CA ARG A 135 -18.08 -8.36 1.37
C ARG A 135 -18.56 -6.98 0.90
N LEU A 136 -17.76 -6.25 0.11
CA LEU A 136 -18.18 -4.99 -0.49
C LEU A 136 -19.32 -5.21 -1.51
N PRO A 137 -20.13 -4.18 -1.83
CA PRO A 137 -21.14 -4.29 -2.87
C PRO A 137 -20.52 -4.75 -4.20
N ARG A 138 -21.21 -5.61 -4.95
CA ARG A 138 -20.71 -6.15 -6.24
C ARG A 138 -20.30 -5.08 -7.26
N ASN A 139 -20.90 -3.90 -7.17
CA ASN A 139 -20.62 -2.77 -8.06
C ASN A 139 -19.46 -1.88 -7.56
N HIS A 140 -18.83 -2.22 -6.43
CA HIS A 140 -17.73 -1.47 -5.86
C HIS A 140 -16.43 -1.76 -6.65
N PRO A 141 -15.63 -0.75 -7.05
CA PRO A 141 -14.40 -0.95 -7.83
C PRO A 141 -13.37 -1.87 -7.16
N SER A 142 -13.35 -1.91 -5.83
CA SER A 142 -12.48 -2.79 -5.03
C SER A 142 -13.03 -4.20 -4.80
N HIS A 143 -14.22 -4.54 -5.31
CA HIS A 143 -14.79 -5.89 -5.19
C HIS A 143 -14.09 -6.90 -6.13
N GLU A 144 -13.42 -6.42 -7.17
CA GLU A 144 -12.69 -7.27 -8.13
C GLU A 144 -11.44 -7.91 -7.49
N ASP A 145 -11.30 -9.23 -7.64
CA ASP A 145 -10.13 -9.99 -7.19
C ASP A 145 -8.96 -9.79 -8.18
N LYS A 146 -8.26 -8.65 -8.04
CA LYS A 146 -7.17 -8.26 -8.95
C LYS A 146 -5.90 -9.09 -8.79
N VAL A 147 -5.61 -9.53 -7.58
CA VAL A 147 -4.37 -10.25 -7.26
C VAL A 147 -4.52 -11.76 -7.49
N GLN A 148 -5.73 -12.32 -7.38
CA GLN A 148 -6.01 -13.74 -7.59
C GLN A 148 -5.16 -14.67 -6.70
N VAL A 149 -5.04 -14.34 -5.41
CA VAL A 149 -4.20 -15.05 -4.43
C VAL A 149 -4.45 -16.57 -4.44
N LYS A 150 -5.71 -16.99 -4.58
CA LYS A 150 -6.10 -18.40 -4.66
C LYS A 150 -5.50 -19.12 -5.87
N ASN A 151 -5.45 -18.45 -7.03
CA ASN A 151 -4.83 -19.01 -8.25
C ASN A 151 -3.32 -19.14 -8.05
N MET A 152 -2.68 -18.12 -7.46
CA MET A 152 -1.25 -18.18 -7.14
C MET A 152 -0.93 -19.39 -6.26
N ILE A 153 -1.66 -19.58 -5.15
CA ILE A 153 -1.47 -20.73 -4.25
C ILE A 153 -1.65 -22.06 -5.00
N TYR A 154 -2.72 -22.19 -5.79
CA TYR A 154 -2.99 -23.41 -6.55
C TYR A 154 -1.84 -23.76 -7.50
N HIS A 155 -1.37 -22.78 -8.29
CA HIS A 155 -0.27 -22.99 -9.23
C HIS A 155 1.06 -23.26 -8.51
N THR A 156 1.36 -22.55 -7.42
CA THR A 156 2.56 -22.82 -6.61
C THR A 156 2.59 -24.25 -6.09
N ILE A 157 1.47 -24.76 -5.55
CA ILE A 157 1.38 -26.14 -5.05
C ILE A 157 1.49 -27.13 -6.21
N LYS A 158 0.78 -26.90 -7.31
CA LYS A 158 0.81 -27.75 -8.51
C LYS A 158 2.25 -27.90 -9.05
N ASP A 159 2.97 -26.80 -9.17
CA ASP A 159 4.33 -26.78 -9.72
C ASP A 159 5.33 -27.42 -8.75
N SER A 160 5.15 -27.19 -7.45
CA SER A 160 5.96 -27.83 -6.40
C SER A 160 5.79 -29.35 -6.39
N LEU A 161 4.54 -29.85 -6.45
CA LEU A 161 4.24 -31.28 -6.53
C LEU A 161 4.82 -31.90 -7.80
N SER A 162 4.67 -31.23 -8.94
CA SER A 162 5.22 -31.71 -10.22
C SER A 162 6.74 -31.88 -10.13
N THR A 163 7.43 -30.90 -9.56
CA THR A 163 8.90 -30.94 -9.35
C THR A 163 9.33 -32.10 -8.45
N ILE A 164 8.62 -32.34 -7.34
CA ILE A 164 8.92 -33.43 -6.40
C ILE A 164 8.70 -34.79 -7.07
N LEU A 165 7.58 -34.98 -7.76
CA LEU A 165 7.24 -36.24 -8.43
C LEU A 165 8.23 -36.59 -9.55
N GLU A 166 8.63 -35.60 -10.35
CA GLU A 166 9.66 -35.79 -11.39
C GLU A 166 11.02 -36.17 -10.81
N THR A 167 11.40 -35.54 -9.69
CA THR A 167 12.66 -35.83 -9.00
C THR A 167 12.68 -37.24 -8.44
N ASN A 168 11.57 -37.70 -7.85
CA ASN A 168 11.46 -39.06 -7.32
C ASN A 168 11.51 -40.12 -8.42
N ARG A 169 10.90 -39.85 -9.57
CA ARG A 169 10.99 -40.74 -10.74
C ARG A 169 12.44 -40.91 -11.21
N LYS A 170 13.18 -39.81 -11.37
CA LYS A 170 14.60 -39.84 -11.77
C LYS A 170 15.54 -40.50 -10.75
N ARG A 171 15.14 -40.62 -9.48
CA ARG A 171 15.92 -41.33 -8.44
C ARG A 171 15.63 -42.84 -8.40
N SER A 172 14.54 -43.26 -9.03
CA SER A 172 14.10 -44.66 -9.05
C SER A 172 14.59 -45.41 -10.30
N ASP A 173 15.10 -44.66 -11.29
CA ASP A 173 15.78 -45.13 -12.50
C ASP A 173 17.30 -45.09 -12.33
#